data_AF-A0A448TS41-F1
#
_entry.id   AF-A0A448TS41-F1
#
_cell.length_a   1.000
_cell.length_b   1.000
_cell.length_c   1.000
_cell.angle_alpha   90.00
_cell.angle_beta   90.00
_cell.angle_gamma   90.00
#
_symmetry.space_group_name_H-M   'P 1'
#
loop_
_entity.id
_entity.type
_entity.pdbx_description
1 polymer ?
#
loop_
_entity_poly.entity_id
_entity_poly.type
_entity_poly.pdbx_seq_one_letter_code
_entity_poly.pdbx_strand_id
1 'polypeptide(L)'
;MSIEKLNTPENLDKVTPKNNTDRLSSFSLKEEVKTTFEGNVILPKNGGEWTGEPGNSEWKPDPDYVPPSKSPNVERPRNNPDNLSWSDILDKHGMDSVPFKDGYPDLSQVAKESIQIDDFGIARDENFDQADEKTAKKWDEEKKDGKTWTADDVAKWRKENNYTWHECEDCCTLQLVPTEIHNNIPHSGGISLKKAELNNN
;
A
#
# COMPACT_ATOMS: atom_id res chain seq x y z
N MET A 1 -15.57 -60.76 -42.52
CA MET A 1 -14.60 -60.33 -43.55
C MET A 1 -15.36 -60.14 -44.85
N SER A 2 -15.49 -58.89 -45.32
CA SER A 2 -16.11 -58.47 -46.60
C SER A 2 -16.28 -56.94 -46.56
N ILE A 3 -16.03 -56.13 -47.58
CA ILE A 3 -15.12 -56.19 -48.76
C ILE A 3 -14.78 -54.72 -49.06
N GLU A 4 -13.53 -54.36 -49.33
CA GLU A 4 -13.23 -53.06 -49.96
C GLU A 4 -13.28 -53.18 -51.49
N LYS A 5 -13.97 -52.24 -52.17
CA LYS A 5 -13.57 -51.73 -53.49
C LYS A 5 -13.95 -50.26 -53.65
N LEU A 6 -12.94 -49.44 -53.92
CA LEU A 6 -13.06 -48.05 -54.37
C LEU A 6 -13.46 -47.99 -55.85
N ASN A 7 -14.14 -46.91 -56.25
CA ASN A 7 -13.94 -46.23 -57.54
C ASN A 7 -14.57 -44.82 -57.50
N THR A 8 -13.79 -43.83 -57.92
CA THR A 8 -14.14 -42.42 -58.22
C THR A 8 -14.11 -42.23 -59.77
N PRO A 9 -14.21 -41.04 -60.43
CA PRO A 9 -14.20 -39.65 -59.93
C PRO A 9 -15.09 -38.61 -60.70
N GLU A 10 -14.89 -37.31 -60.38
CA GLU A 10 -15.13 -36.10 -61.23
C GLU A 10 -16.59 -35.75 -61.63
N ASN A 11 -17.02 -34.51 -61.94
CA ASN A 11 -16.50 -33.13 -61.91
C ASN A 11 -17.73 -32.17 -62.01
N LEU A 12 -17.74 -30.84 -61.81
CA LEU A 12 -16.82 -29.78 -61.34
C LEU A 12 -17.68 -28.49 -61.20
N ASP A 13 -17.56 -27.63 -60.16
CA ASP A 13 -17.51 -26.17 -60.37
C ASP A 13 -17.09 -25.29 -59.17
N LYS A 14 -16.56 -24.10 -59.49
CA LYS A 14 -15.78 -23.23 -58.58
C LYS A 14 -16.55 -21.96 -58.19
N VAL A 15 -16.53 -21.58 -56.90
CA VAL A 15 -16.47 -20.17 -56.47
C VAL A 15 -15.68 -20.05 -55.16
N THR A 16 -14.66 -19.18 -55.14
CA THR A 16 -14.00 -18.67 -53.93
C THR A 16 -13.94 -17.11 -54.02
N PRO A 17 -13.44 -16.36 -53.04
CA PRO A 17 -14.29 -15.42 -52.29
C PRO A 17 -14.09 -13.96 -52.74
N LYS A 18 -14.96 -13.06 -52.29
CA LYS A 18 -14.71 -11.62 -52.31
C LYS A 18 -14.84 -11.02 -50.93
N ASN A 19 -13.73 -10.52 -50.41
CA ASN A 19 -13.73 -9.58 -49.29
C ASN A 19 -14.55 -8.35 -49.68
N ASN A 20 -15.24 -7.76 -48.72
CA ASN A 20 -15.41 -6.31 -48.71
C ASN A 20 -15.17 -5.80 -47.29
N THR A 21 -14.05 -5.11 -47.12
CA THR A 21 -13.73 -4.37 -45.90
C THR A 21 -14.53 -3.09 -45.90
N ASP A 22 -15.30 -2.81 -44.84
CA ASP A 22 -15.47 -1.43 -44.44
C ASP A 22 -15.65 -1.22 -42.94
N ARG A 23 -15.05 -0.11 -42.53
CA ARG A 23 -14.72 0.41 -41.20
C ARG A 23 -15.87 0.56 -40.18
N LEU A 24 -15.46 0.42 -38.90
CA LEU A 24 -15.89 1.20 -37.72
C LEU A 24 -17.38 1.08 -37.29
N SER A 25 -17.77 1.22 -36.03
CA SER A 25 -17.07 1.18 -34.74
C SER A 25 -18.12 1.23 -33.64
N SER A 26 -18.01 0.41 -32.59
CA SER A 26 -18.75 0.68 -31.35
C SER A 26 -18.09 0.00 -30.16
N PHE A 27 -17.50 0.82 -29.29
CA PHE A 27 -17.49 0.63 -27.85
C PHE A 27 -17.26 -0.81 -27.35
N SER A 28 -15.98 -1.17 -27.21
CA SER A 28 -15.61 -1.92 -26.02
C SER A 28 -15.88 -1.00 -24.84
N LEU A 29 -17.01 -1.22 -24.17
CA LEU A 29 -17.26 -0.67 -22.84
C LEU A 29 -16.15 -1.23 -21.95
N LYS A 30 -15.14 -0.40 -21.67
CA LYS A 30 -14.41 -0.55 -20.42
C LYS A 30 -15.46 -0.31 -19.35
N GLU A 31 -15.89 -1.36 -18.67
CA GLU A 31 -16.54 -1.17 -17.38
C GLU A 31 -15.53 -0.42 -16.51
N GLU A 32 -15.85 0.83 -16.21
CA GLU A 32 -15.22 1.53 -15.10
C GLU A 32 -15.64 0.77 -13.85
N VAL A 33 -14.85 -0.24 -13.48
CA VAL A 33 -14.93 -0.87 -12.16
C VAL A 33 -14.59 0.22 -11.17
N LYS A 34 -15.64 0.91 -10.72
CA LYS A 34 -15.51 1.93 -9.70
C LYS A 34 -15.33 1.20 -8.38
N THR A 35 -14.08 1.00 -7.98
CA THR A 35 -13.72 0.44 -6.69
C THR A 35 -14.26 1.31 -5.57
N THR A 36 -15.47 0.96 -5.14
CA THR A 36 -16.05 1.41 -3.88
C THR A 36 -15.41 0.56 -2.79
N PHE A 37 -14.27 1.01 -2.28
CA PHE A 37 -13.72 0.50 -1.03
C PHE A 37 -14.78 0.60 0.07
N GLU A 38 -14.81 -0.35 1.01
CA GLU A 38 -15.78 -0.35 2.09
C GLU A 38 -15.45 0.78 3.09
N GLY A 39 -16.12 1.92 2.91
CA GLY A 39 -15.89 3.15 3.66
C GLY A 39 -15.15 4.22 2.86
N ASN A 40 -15.13 5.45 3.39
CA ASN A 40 -14.43 6.58 2.77
C ASN A 40 -12.91 6.48 3.00
N VAL A 41 -12.25 5.56 2.30
CA VAL A 41 -10.79 5.40 2.31
C VAL A 41 -10.11 6.66 1.78
N ILE A 42 -9.09 7.12 2.49
CA ILE A 42 -8.24 8.25 2.07
C ILE A 42 -7.14 7.71 1.17
N LEU A 43 -7.00 8.31 -0.01
CA LEU A 43 -5.97 8.00 -1.00
C LEU A 43 -5.20 9.28 -1.41
N PRO A 44 -3.94 9.17 -1.88
CA PRO A 44 -3.28 10.25 -2.60
C PRO A 44 -4.08 10.72 -3.83
N LYS A 45 -4.34 12.03 -3.92
CA LYS A 45 -5.11 12.66 -5.01
C LYS A 45 -4.29 13.60 -5.91
N ASN A 46 -3.17 14.11 -5.38
CA ASN A 46 -2.26 15.06 -6.03
C ASN A 46 -0.82 14.76 -5.54
N GLY A 47 0.19 15.36 -6.16
CA GLY A 47 1.59 15.24 -5.71
C GLY A 47 2.26 13.94 -6.16
N GLY A 48 1.76 13.34 -7.23
CA GLY A 48 2.17 12.04 -7.76
C GLY A 48 1.10 11.41 -8.65
N GLU A 49 1.50 10.36 -9.36
CA GLU A 49 0.68 9.62 -10.33
C GLU A 49 0.41 8.18 -9.87
N TRP A 50 -0.71 7.61 -10.30
CA TRP A 50 -1.00 6.18 -10.11
C TRP A 50 -0.60 5.40 -11.36
N THR A 51 0.08 4.28 -11.17
CA THR A 51 0.47 3.37 -12.26
C THR A 51 -0.72 2.62 -12.87
N GLY A 52 -1.82 2.52 -12.14
CA GLY A 52 -3.06 1.87 -12.56
C GLY A 52 -4.27 2.41 -11.80
N GLU A 53 -5.10 1.52 -11.25
CA GLU A 53 -6.27 1.90 -10.47
C GLU A 53 -5.85 2.51 -9.11
N PRO A 54 -6.34 3.71 -8.73
CA PRO A 54 -6.04 4.32 -7.43
C PRO A 54 -6.47 3.42 -6.26
N GLY A 55 -5.53 3.12 -5.36
CA GLY A 55 -5.74 2.22 -4.22
C GLY A 55 -5.53 0.72 -4.50
N ASN A 56 -5.32 0.33 -5.76
CA ASN A 56 -5.03 -1.05 -6.20
C ASN A 56 -3.84 -1.12 -7.19
N SER A 57 -2.92 -0.17 -7.08
CA SER A 57 -1.71 -0.09 -7.91
C SER A 57 -0.60 0.64 -7.16
N GLU A 58 0.56 0.83 -7.79
CA GLU A 58 1.61 1.68 -7.21
C GLU A 58 1.26 3.17 -7.38
N TRP A 59 1.40 3.94 -6.30
CA TRP A 59 1.45 5.39 -6.33
C TRP A 59 2.90 5.87 -6.42
N LYS A 60 3.20 6.73 -7.38
CA LYS A 60 4.52 7.31 -7.65
C LYS A 60 4.47 8.80 -7.35
N PRO A 61 5.03 9.27 -6.22
CA PRO A 61 5.06 10.70 -5.93
C PRO A 61 5.83 11.51 -6.98
N ASP A 62 5.54 12.80 -7.08
CA ASP A 62 6.32 13.74 -7.89
C ASP A 62 7.78 13.77 -7.35
N PRO A 63 8.80 13.32 -8.09
CA PRO A 63 10.13 13.03 -7.53
C PRO A 63 10.82 14.27 -6.96
N ASP A 64 10.69 15.42 -7.64
CA ASP A 64 11.26 16.71 -7.24
C ASP A 64 10.46 17.41 -6.11
N TYR A 65 9.28 16.90 -5.75
CA TYR A 65 8.46 17.51 -4.69
C TYR A 65 9.07 17.22 -3.32
N VAL A 66 9.26 18.28 -2.53
CA VAL A 66 9.71 18.20 -1.14
C VAL A 66 8.48 18.23 -0.22
N PRO A 67 8.13 17.13 0.47
CA PRO A 67 6.99 17.12 1.39
C PRO A 67 7.19 18.15 2.52
N PRO A 68 6.24 19.07 2.74
CA PRO A 68 6.38 20.13 3.72
C PRO A 68 6.38 19.56 5.15
N SER A 69 7.09 20.23 6.06
CA SER A 69 6.94 19.99 7.49
C SER A 69 5.48 20.11 7.92
N LYS A 70 4.97 19.04 8.55
CA LYS A 70 3.71 18.99 9.30
C LYS A 70 3.97 19.04 10.81
N SER A 71 5.20 19.36 11.22
CA SER A 71 5.63 19.42 12.61
C SER A 71 5.30 20.77 13.25
N PRO A 72 4.77 20.81 14.49
CA PRO A 72 4.67 22.05 15.26
C PRO A 72 6.03 22.68 15.58
N ASN A 73 7.09 21.87 15.60
CA ASN A 73 8.47 22.36 15.73
C ASN A 73 9.08 22.53 14.34
N VAL A 74 9.31 23.79 13.96
CA VAL A 74 9.89 24.20 12.67
C VAL A 74 11.39 23.93 12.58
N GLU A 75 12.11 23.95 13.71
CA GLU A 75 13.56 23.70 13.77
C GLU A 75 13.91 22.22 13.63
N ARG A 76 12.97 21.31 13.95
CA ARG A 76 13.13 19.86 13.81
C ARG A 76 11.83 19.22 13.29
N PRO A 77 11.64 19.17 11.96
CA PRO A 77 10.39 18.70 11.38
C PRO A 77 10.31 17.17 11.35
N ARG A 78 9.39 16.59 12.14
CA ARG A 78 9.27 15.13 12.33
C ARG A 78 9.06 14.33 11.03
N ASN A 79 8.33 14.84 10.05
CA ASN A 79 7.97 14.09 8.85
C ASN A 79 8.92 14.29 7.65
N ASN A 80 9.90 15.20 7.74
CA ASN A 80 10.94 15.40 6.73
C ASN A 80 12.10 16.23 7.34
N PRO A 81 12.84 15.68 8.34
CA PRO A 81 13.85 16.42 9.11
C PRO A 81 14.95 17.01 8.24
N ASP A 82 15.30 16.28 7.18
CA ASP A 82 16.42 16.56 6.29
C ASP A 82 15.99 17.39 5.04
N ASN A 83 14.71 17.77 4.94
CA ASN A 83 14.10 18.52 3.82
C ASN A 83 14.38 17.87 2.44
N LEU A 84 14.21 16.55 2.38
CA LEU A 84 14.46 15.72 1.22
C LEU A 84 13.33 15.79 0.19
N SER A 85 13.68 15.57 -1.08
CA SER A 85 12.71 15.33 -2.15
C SER A 85 12.08 13.94 -2.01
N TRP A 86 10.98 13.69 -2.70
CA TRP A 86 10.40 12.35 -2.74
C TRP A 86 11.35 11.30 -3.33
N SER A 87 12.15 11.66 -4.35
CA SER A 87 13.19 10.76 -4.87
C SER A 87 14.17 10.36 -3.76
N ASP A 88 14.74 11.33 -3.06
CA ASP A 88 15.70 11.08 -1.98
C ASP A 88 15.10 10.26 -0.83
N ILE A 89 13.83 10.50 -0.48
CA ILE A 89 13.10 9.75 0.57
C ILE A 89 12.89 8.29 0.15
N LEU A 90 12.49 8.05 -1.09
CA LEU A 90 12.27 6.69 -1.60
C LEU A 90 13.60 5.94 -1.78
N ASP A 91 14.64 6.59 -2.32
CA ASP A 91 16.00 6.05 -2.45
C ASP A 91 16.59 5.66 -1.08
N LYS A 92 16.45 6.53 -0.06
CA LYS A 92 16.84 6.29 1.34
C LYS A 92 16.20 5.03 1.95
N HIS A 93 15.05 4.61 1.44
CA HIS A 93 14.30 3.44 1.89
C HIS A 93 14.25 2.29 0.86
N GLY A 94 14.98 2.41 -0.26
CA GLY A 94 15.05 1.40 -1.31
C GLY A 94 13.72 1.14 -2.02
N MET A 95 12.88 2.16 -2.19
CA MET A 95 11.58 2.10 -2.86
C MET A 95 11.65 2.82 -4.22
N ASP A 96 10.89 2.36 -5.21
CA ASP A 96 10.64 3.12 -6.46
C ASP A 96 9.25 3.79 -6.46
N SER A 97 8.35 3.30 -5.62
CA SER A 97 6.93 3.68 -5.55
C SER A 97 6.31 3.12 -4.26
N VAL A 98 5.09 3.54 -3.95
CA VAL A 98 4.31 3.01 -2.82
C VAL A 98 3.22 2.09 -3.37
N PRO A 99 3.29 0.77 -3.17
CA PRO A 99 2.20 -0.13 -3.54
C PRO A 99 0.97 0.11 -2.65
N PHE A 100 -0.22 0.09 -3.24
CA PHE A 100 -1.49 0.02 -2.51
C PHE A 100 -2.31 -1.19 -2.94
N LYS A 101 -3.06 -1.74 -1.99
CA LYS A 101 -4.02 -2.82 -2.20
C LYS A 101 -5.27 -2.58 -1.36
N ASP A 102 -6.44 -2.80 -1.95
CA ASP A 102 -7.75 -2.62 -1.32
C ASP A 102 -7.94 -1.24 -0.66
N GLY A 103 -7.22 -0.23 -1.15
CA GLY A 103 -7.24 1.15 -0.68
C GLY A 103 -6.18 1.50 0.38
N TYR A 104 -5.41 0.52 0.86
CA TYR A 104 -4.42 0.68 1.92
C TYR A 104 -2.98 0.60 1.37
N PRO A 105 -2.03 1.37 1.93
CA PRO A 105 -0.63 1.32 1.51
C PRO A 105 0.05 0.06 2.06
N ASP A 106 0.70 -0.72 1.20
CA ASP A 106 1.58 -1.79 1.65
C ASP A 106 2.95 -1.21 1.99
N LEU A 107 3.19 -1.04 3.30
CA LEU A 107 4.45 -0.54 3.85
C LEU A 107 5.37 -1.67 4.35
N SER A 108 5.05 -2.93 4.08
CA SER A 108 5.77 -4.10 4.61
C SER A 108 7.26 -4.10 4.21
N GLN A 109 7.60 -3.62 3.01
CA GLN A 109 8.98 -3.48 2.54
C GLN A 109 9.85 -2.57 3.44
N VAL A 110 9.25 -1.55 4.06
CA VAL A 110 9.94 -0.58 4.93
C VAL A 110 9.61 -0.78 6.42
N ALA A 111 8.77 -1.75 6.75
CA ALA A 111 8.44 -2.10 8.12
C ALA A 111 9.66 -2.77 8.79
N LYS A 112 10.22 -2.08 9.79
CA LYS A 112 11.31 -2.61 10.62
C LYS A 112 10.86 -3.76 11.52
N GLU A 113 9.61 -3.68 11.96
CA GLU A 113 8.92 -4.69 12.78
C GLU A 113 7.45 -4.76 12.36
N SER A 114 6.83 -5.91 12.57
CA SER A 114 5.39 -6.11 12.41
C SER A 114 4.89 -6.92 13.60
N ILE A 115 3.94 -6.38 14.34
CA ILE A 115 3.50 -6.88 15.66
C ILE A 115 1.98 -6.86 15.71
N GLN A 116 1.36 -7.94 16.17
CA GLN A 116 -0.08 -7.95 16.46
C GLN A 116 -0.33 -7.55 17.92
N ILE A 117 -1.23 -6.59 18.15
CA ILE A 117 -1.72 -6.19 19.49
C ILE A 117 -3.04 -6.90 19.82
N ASP A 118 -3.41 -6.96 21.10
CA ASP A 118 -4.52 -7.80 21.56
C ASP A 118 -5.84 -7.03 21.71
N ASP A 119 -5.77 -5.76 22.11
CA ASP A 119 -6.94 -4.88 22.29
C ASP A 119 -6.78 -3.60 21.45
N PHE A 120 -7.14 -3.68 20.17
CA PHE A 120 -7.04 -2.55 19.23
C PHE A 120 -8.20 -1.59 19.42
N GLY A 121 -7.89 -0.40 19.94
CA GLY A 121 -8.85 0.67 20.22
C GLY A 121 -8.78 1.84 19.23
N ILE A 122 -9.62 2.85 19.48
CA ILE A 122 -9.50 4.17 18.83
C ILE A 122 -8.44 5.08 19.50
N ALA A 123 -7.97 4.69 20.69
CA ALA A 123 -6.94 5.35 21.45
C ALA A 123 -5.57 4.93 20.92
N ARG A 124 -5.01 5.75 20.01
CA ARG A 124 -3.74 5.45 19.32
C ARG A 124 -2.57 5.24 20.28
N ASP A 125 -2.54 5.98 21.38
CA ASP A 125 -1.48 5.85 22.38
C ASP A 125 -1.55 4.47 23.07
N GLU A 126 -2.74 3.95 23.39
CA GLU A 126 -2.94 2.59 23.95
C GLU A 126 -2.55 1.48 22.95
N ASN A 127 -2.80 1.68 21.66
CA ASN A 127 -2.32 0.78 20.61
C ASN A 127 -0.77 0.80 20.50
N PHE A 128 -0.18 2.00 20.60
CA PHE A 128 1.27 2.20 20.51
C PHE A 128 1.99 1.60 21.72
N ASP A 129 1.45 1.74 22.93
CA ASP A 129 2.00 1.17 24.16
C ASP A 129 2.04 -0.37 24.09
N GLN A 130 0.96 -1.01 23.62
CA GLN A 130 0.93 -2.46 23.36
C GLN A 130 1.99 -2.92 22.34
N ALA A 131 2.17 -2.17 21.26
CA ALA A 131 3.18 -2.48 20.23
C ALA A 131 4.61 -2.27 20.74
N ASP A 132 4.86 -1.22 21.53
CA ASP A 132 6.15 -0.97 22.17
C ASP A 132 6.50 -2.06 23.18
N GLU A 133 5.55 -2.50 24.00
CA GLU A 133 5.73 -3.64 24.92
C GLU A 133 6.10 -4.94 24.20
N LYS A 134 5.34 -5.30 23.16
CA LYS A 134 5.58 -6.54 22.40
C LYS A 134 6.90 -6.49 21.63
N THR A 135 7.26 -5.32 21.10
CA THR A 135 8.56 -5.07 20.45
C THR A 135 9.71 -5.16 21.44
N ALA A 136 9.55 -4.60 22.64
CA ALA A 136 10.56 -4.66 23.69
C ALA A 136 10.86 -6.10 24.10
N LYS A 137 9.81 -6.93 24.31
CA LYS A 137 9.94 -8.37 24.60
C LYS A 137 10.73 -9.08 23.48
N LYS A 138 10.34 -8.88 22.21
CA LYS A 138 11.06 -9.44 21.05
C LYS A 138 12.54 -9.01 21.02
N TRP A 139 12.83 -7.72 21.19
CA TRP A 139 14.20 -7.20 21.12
C TRP A 139 15.08 -7.61 22.32
N ASP A 140 14.50 -7.82 23.50
CA ASP A 140 15.20 -8.39 24.67
C ASP A 140 15.51 -9.89 24.46
N GLU A 141 14.56 -10.66 23.94
CA GLU A 141 14.75 -12.08 23.58
C GLU A 141 15.83 -12.26 22.50
N GLU A 142 15.83 -11.40 21.47
CA GLU A 142 16.88 -11.31 20.44
C GLU A 142 18.23 -10.78 20.98
N LYS A 143 18.26 -10.22 22.20
CA LYS A 143 19.40 -9.49 22.79
C LYS A 143 19.92 -8.38 21.88
N LYS A 144 18.99 -7.69 21.21
CA LYS A 144 19.28 -6.63 20.25
C LYS A 144 20.15 -5.55 20.90
N ASP A 145 21.23 -5.17 20.21
CA ASP A 145 22.23 -4.21 20.67
C ASP A 145 22.93 -4.57 22.00
N GLY A 146 22.80 -5.84 22.46
CA GLY A 146 23.44 -6.33 23.68
C GLY A 146 22.89 -5.74 24.98
N LYS A 147 21.70 -5.12 24.95
CA LYS A 147 21.04 -4.53 26.12
C LYS A 147 19.66 -5.15 26.36
N THR A 148 19.12 -4.91 27.55
CA THR A 148 17.70 -5.14 27.83
C THR A 148 16.84 -4.02 27.25
N TRP A 149 15.65 -4.39 26.77
CA TRP A 149 14.69 -3.46 26.17
C TRP A 149 13.41 -3.34 27.00
N THR A 150 12.98 -2.11 27.24
CA THR A 150 11.69 -1.76 27.83
C THR A 150 10.77 -1.11 26.78
N ALA A 151 9.47 -1.02 27.06
CA ALA A 151 8.54 -0.28 26.20
C ALA A 151 8.98 1.18 26.02
N ASP A 152 9.43 1.84 27.11
CA ASP A 152 10.00 3.19 27.08
C ASP A 152 11.24 3.29 26.18
N ASP A 153 12.12 2.29 26.19
CA ASP A 153 13.28 2.23 25.29
C ASP A 153 12.84 2.18 23.82
N VAL A 154 11.81 1.39 23.49
CA VAL A 154 11.27 1.32 22.12
C VAL A 154 10.62 2.65 21.76
N ALA A 155 9.73 3.19 22.59
CA ALA A 155 9.08 4.48 22.40
C ALA A 155 10.10 5.63 22.17
N LYS A 156 11.21 5.60 22.90
CA LYS A 156 12.35 6.51 22.75
C LYS A 156 13.12 6.26 21.45
N TRP A 157 13.47 5.00 21.16
CA TRP A 157 14.16 4.60 19.93
C TRP A 157 13.39 5.05 18.68
N ARG A 158 12.07 4.86 18.66
CA ARG A 158 11.18 5.32 17.57
C ARG A 158 11.30 6.81 17.33
N LYS A 159 11.25 7.62 18.40
CA LYS A 159 11.38 9.09 18.33
C LYS A 159 12.77 9.53 17.87
N GLU A 160 13.83 8.84 18.32
CA GLU A 160 15.23 9.17 18.00
C GLU A 160 15.63 8.74 16.57
N ASN A 161 15.01 7.69 16.03
CA ASN A 161 15.31 7.15 14.69
C ASN A 161 14.26 7.56 13.64
N ASN A 162 13.29 8.38 14.02
CA ASN A 162 12.19 8.87 13.20
C ASN A 162 11.23 7.78 12.64
N TYR A 163 10.85 6.80 13.47
CA TYR A 163 9.84 5.78 13.14
C TYR A 163 8.51 6.00 13.87
N THR A 164 7.42 5.53 13.26
CA THR A 164 6.07 5.51 13.83
C THR A 164 5.44 4.13 13.66
N TRP A 165 4.48 3.80 14.52
CA TRP A 165 3.57 2.69 14.26
C TRP A 165 2.56 3.12 13.19
N HIS A 166 2.42 2.28 12.17
CA HIS A 166 1.31 2.27 11.22
C HIS A 166 0.29 1.24 11.71
N GLU A 167 -0.96 1.67 11.87
CA GLU A 167 -2.05 0.85 12.38
C GLU A 167 -2.83 0.27 11.19
N CYS A 168 -2.64 -1.02 10.89
CA CYS A 168 -3.11 -1.66 9.66
C CYS A 168 -4.63 -1.86 9.64
N GLU A 169 -5.19 -2.08 8.45
CA GLU A 169 -6.62 -2.25 8.19
C GLU A 169 -7.24 -3.48 8.86
N ASP A 170 -6.45 -4.50 9.16
CA ASP A 170 -6.89 -5.67 9.93
C ASP A 170 -7.24 -5.37 11.39
N CYS A 171 -7.02 -4.13 11.85
CA CYS A 171 -7.29 -3.67 13.21
C CYS A 171 -6.66 -4.56 14.29
N CYS A 172 -5.48 -5.12 14.03
CA CYS A 172 -4.65 -5.77 15.05
C CYS A 172 -3.15 -5.68 14.77
N THR A 173 -2.72 -5.57 13.51
CA THR A 173 -1.31 -5.46 13.14
C THR A 173 -0.83 -4.00 13.18
N LEU A 174 0.28 -3.77 13.87
CA LEU A 174 1.03 -2.53 13.86
C LEU A 174 2.41 -2.76 13.21
N GLN A 175 2.73 -1.96 12.19
CA GLN A 175 4.02 -1.99 11.48
C GLN A 175 4.90 -0.81 11.91
N LEU A 176 6.18 -1.07 12.21
CA LEU A 176 7.13 -0.03 12.60
C LEU A 176 7.80 0.58 11.37
N VAL A 177 7.26 1.69 10.86
CA VAL A 177 7.63 2.26 9.56
C VAL A 177 8.32 3.62 9.70
N PRO A 178 9.14 4.04 8.71
CA PRO A 178 9.69 5.39 8.68
C PRO A 178 8.60 6.46 8.66
N THR A 179 8.74 7.47 9.53
CA THR A 179 7.78 8.57 9.65
C THR A 179 7.73 9.42 8.37
N GLU A 180 8.82 9.48 7.62
CA GLU A 180 8.96 10.22 6.36
C GLU A 180 8.14 9.59 5.22
N ILE A 181 8.02 8.26 5.20
CA ILE A 181 7.10 7.56 4.29
C ILE A 181 5.67 7.75 4.79
N HIS A 182 5.39 7.29 6.02
CA HIS A 182 4.04 7.22 6.57
C HIS A 182 3.31 8.58 6.59
N ASN A 183 3.92 9.62 7.16
CA ASN A 183 3.21 10.88 7.40
C ASN A 183 3.10 11.78 6.15
N ASN A 184 3.83 11.48 5.08
CA ASN A 184 3.79 12.27 3.85
C ASN A 184 2.74 11.75 2.86
N ILE A 185 2.40 10.46 2.91
CA ILE A 185 1.36 9.82 2.09
C ILE A 185 -0.02 10.01 2.75
N PRO A 186 -1.02 10.63 2.08
CA PRO A 186 -2.40 10.61 2.57
C PRO A 186 -2.99 9.20 2.46
N HIS A 187 -3.30 8.55 3.58
CA HIS A 187 -3.84 7.19 3.60
C HIS A 187 -4.83 6.96 4.76
N SER A 188 -5.61 5.89 4.69
CA SER A 188 -6.39 5.33 5.81
C SER A 188 -5.68 4.11 6.42
N GLY A 189 -6.10 3.69 7.62
CA GLY A 189 -5.66 2.47 8.30
C GLY A 189 -6.70 2.04 9.33
N GLY A 190 -6.38 1.10 10.22
CA GLY A 190 -7.32 0.48 11.17
C GLY A 190 -8.06 1.47 12.08
N ILE A 191 -7.40 2.58 12.47
CA ILE A 191 -8.05 3.66 13.24
C ILE A 191 -9.22 4.31 12.48
N SER A 192 -9.15 4.40 11.14
CA SER A 192 -10.26 4.91 10.32
C SER A 192 -11.44 3.96 10.35
N LEU A 193 -11.19 2.64 10.25
CA LEU A 193 -12.20 1.60 10.33
C LEU A 193 -12.85 1.54 11.71
N LYS A 194 -12.05 1.48 12.79
CA LYS A 194 -12.54 1.43 14.17
C LYS A 194 -13.40 2.65 14.54
N LYS A 195 -13.09 3.82 14.00
CA LYS A 195 -13.93 5.02 14.15
C LYS A 195 -15.21 4.96 13.32
N ALA A 196 -15.19 4.36 12.13
CA ALA A 196 -16.39 4.15 11.34
C ALA A 196 -17.34 3.15 12.00
N GLU A 197 -16.83 2.04 12.54
CA GLU A 197 -17.60 1.07 13.34
C GLU A 197 -18.35 1.73 14.50
N LEU A 198 -17.66 2.53 15.32
CA LEU A 198 -18.26 3.20 16.47
C LEU A 198 -19.33 4.25 16.09
N ASN A 199 -19.23 4.85 14.90
CA ASN A 199 -20.21 5.84 14.43
C ASN A 199 -21.45 5.20 13.77
N ASN A 200 -21.41 3.91 13.47
CA ASN A 200 -22.49 3.15 12.83
C ASN A 200 -23.32 2.32 13.84
N ASN A 201 -22.97 2.35 15.13
CA ASN A 201 -23.63 1.65 16.24
C ASN A 201 -24.36 2.63 17.18
#